data_AF-A0A7V2QLY8-F1
#
_entry.id   AF-A0A7V2QLY8-F1
#
_cell.length_a   1.000
_cell.length_b   1.000
_cell.length_c   1.000
_cell.angle_alpha   90.00
_cell.angle_beta   90.00
_cell.angle_gamma   90.00
#
_symmetry.space_group_name_H-M   'P 1'
#
loop_
_entity.id
_entity.type
_entity.pdbx_description
1 polymer ?
#
loop_
_entity_poly.entity_id
_entity_poly.type
_entity_poly.pdbx_seq_one_letter_code
_entity_poly.pdbx_strand_id
1 'polypeptide(L)'
;MIDQTAASAYPATYTFSEGALVNLEAVPAPGHCFDSWSGALSGSENPATILIDCNKNITANFSPVVHTLTLQLNGNGSITPGTGTYDYAEGTVVNLTATPRSGWQFDGWTGDVADASSAETTITIDSDKTATARFTEKPNQISWPLVGGVIGGLLIVATLVVVVRYRRQ
;
A
#
# COMPACT_ATOMS: atom_id res chain seq x y z
N MET A 1 41.70 7.81 -18.88
CA MET A 1 40.68 7.26 -19.79
C MET A 1 39.40 7.17 -18.99
N ILE A 2 38.43 8.04 -19.27
CA ILE A 2 37.09 7.88 -18.72
C ILE A 2 36.43 6.83 -19.60
N ASP A 3 36.06 5.72 -19.01
CA ASP A 3 35.18 4.72 -19.60
C ASP A 3 33.85 5.40 -19.95
N GLN A 4 33.63 5.69 -21.24
CA GLN A 4 32.46 6.44 -21.74
C GLN A 4 31.23 5.55 -21.97
N THR A 5 31.12 4.39 -21.31
CA THR A 5 30.09 3.40 -21.68
C THR A 5 28.73 3.55 -21.00
N ALA A 6 28.54 4.48 -20.06
CA ALA A 6 27.22 4.73 -19.48
C ALA A 6 26.99 6.21 -19.17
N ALA A 7 26.14 6.88 -19.97
CA ALA A 7 25.62 8.19 -19.65
C ALA A 7 24.33 8.02 -18.83
N SER A 8 24.41 8.19 -17.49
CA SER A 8 23.21 8.23 -16.65
C SER A 8 22.39 9.48 -16.98
N ALA A 9 21.10 9.31 -17.25
CA ALA A 9 20.18 10.38 -17.66
C ALA A 9 20.00 11.46 -16.57
N TYR A 10 20.80 12.51 -16.66
CA TYR A 10 20.62 13.87 -16.12
C TYR A 10 20.96 14.82 -17.28
N PRO A 11 20.45 16.07 -17.37
CA PRO A 11 20.85 16.96 -18.46
C PRO A 11 22.36 17.19 -18.39
N ALA A 12 23.08 16.51 -19.27
CA ALA A 12 24.52 16.52 -19.36
C ALA A 12 24.88 16.67 -20.83
N THR A 13 25.73 17.64 -21.13
CA THR A 13 26.27 17.82 -22.48
C THR A 13 27.58 17.05 -22.58
N TYR A 14 27.64 16.14 -23.54
CA TYR A 14 28.85 15.40 -23.87
C TYR A 14 29.32 15.80 -25.26
N THR A 15 30.64 15.85 -25.47
CA THR A 15 31.23 16.17 -26.77
C THR A 15 31.83 14.91 -27.39
N PHE A 16 31.44 14.61 -28.62
CA PHE A 16 31.95 13.48 -29.40
C PHE A 16 32.49 13.98 -30.74
N SER A 17 33.43 13.23 -31.33
CA SER A 17 33.91 13.51 -32.68
C SER A 17 32.84 13.17 -33.71
N GLU A 18 32.80 13.94 -34.80
CA GLU A 18 31.98 13.61 -35.97
C GLU A 18 32.35 12.21 -36.52
N GLY A 19 31.35 11.44 -36.93
CA GLY A 19 31.47 10.06 -37.34
C GLY A 19 31.51 9.03 -36.20
N ALA A 20 31.50 9.47 -34.94
CA ALA A 20 31.46 8.54 -33.81
C ALA A 20 30.12 7.80 -33.72
N LEU A 21 30.18 6.50 -33.41
CA LEU A 21 29.03 5.73 -32.96
C LEU A 21 29.03 5.71 -31.43
N VAL A 22 27.94 6.19 -30.82
CA VAL A 22 27.78 6.28 -29.38
C VAL A 22 26.69 5.31 -28.93
N ASN A 23 27.00 4.45 -27.96
CA ASN A 23 26.02 3.61 -27.29
C ASN A 23 25.39 4.38 -26.13
N LEU A 24 24.07 4.43 -26.10
CA LEU A 24 23.28 5.11 -25.09
C LEU A 24 22.45 4.07 -24.34
N GLU A 25 22.52 4.14 -23.01
CA GLU A 25 21.74 3.29 -22.13
C GLU A 25 20.91 4.20 -21.22
N ALA A 26 19.59 4.04 -21.27
CA ALA A 26 18.67 4.66 -20.33
C ALA A 26 18.55 3.75 -19.10
N VAL A 27 18.90 4.27 -17.93
CA VAL A 27 18.76 3.56 -16.65
C VAL A 27 17.60 4.20 -15.87
N PRO A 28 16.44 3.53 -15.75
CA PRO A 28 15.32 4.05 -14.97
C PRO A 28 15.68 4.14 -13.48
N ALA A 29 15.12 5.14 -12.81
CA ALA A 29 15.12 5.19 -11.35
C ALA A 29 14.20 4.07 -10.79
N PRO A 30 14.37 3.67 -9.50
CA PRO A 30 13.42 2.76 -8.85
C PRO A 30 11.96 3.21 -9.03
N GLY A 31 11.07 2.26 -9.29
CA GLY A 31 9.64 2.51 -9.54
C GLY A 31 9.33 3.22 -10.87
N HIS A 32 10.27 3.23 -11.83
CA HIS A 32 10.07 3.78 -13.16
C HIS A 32 10.50 2.78 -14.25
N CYS A 33 9.89 2.89 -15.42
CA CYS A 33 10.26 2.18 -16.63
C CYS A 33 10.81 3.15 -17.67
N PHE A 34 11.75 2.68 -18.49
CA PHE A 34 12.12 3.39 -19.72
C PHE A 34 11.02 3.15 -20.76
N ASP A 35 10.51 4.24 -21.33
CA ASP A 35 9.47 4.17 -22.36
C ASP A 35 10.08 4.20 -23.76
N SER A 36 10.86 5.25 -24.05
CA SER A 36 11.39 5.50 -25.38
C SER A 36 12.44 6.61 -25.42
N TRP A 37 13.23 6.63 -26.48
CA TRP A 37 14.03 7.77 -26.91
C TRP A 37 13.18 8.75 -27.74
N SER A 38 13.46 10.04 -27.61
CA SER A 38 12.90 11.09 -28.48
C SER A 38 13.95 12.14 -28.86
N GLY A 39 13.67 12.91 -29.92
CA GLY A 39 14.60 13.88 -30.50
C GLY A 39 15.35 13.30 -31.69
N ALA A 40 16.68 13.31 -31.64
CA ALA A 40 17.53 12.80 -32.72
C ALA A 40 17.72 11.27 -32.72
N LEU A 41 17.23 10.59 -31.68
CA LEU A 41 17.06 9.14 -31.59
C LEU A 41 15.59 8.85 -31.26
N SER A 42 15.05 7.75 -31.78
CA SER A 42 13.65 7.37 -31.56
C SER A 42 13.49 5.86 -31.40
N GLY A 43 12.45 5.45 -30.69
CA GLY A 43 12.11 4.04 -30.46
C GLY A 43 12.34 3.61 -29.02
N SER A 44 12.02 2.36 -28.72
CA SER A 44 12.06 1.77 -27.38
C SER A 44 13.23 0.79 -27.17
N GLU A 45 14.16 0.72 -28.13
CA GLU A 45 15.36 -0.09 -27.97
C GLU A 45 16.26 0.53 -26.90
N ASN A 46 16.70 -0.28 -25.95
CA ASN A 46 17.59 0.12 -24.87
C ASN A 46 18.46 -1.08 -24.48
N PRO A 47 19.80 -1.01 -24.62
CA PRO A 47 20.58 0.13 -25.10
C PRO A 47 20.40 0.42 -26.60
N ALA A 48 20.72 1.64 -27.04
CA ALA A 48 20.59 2.09 -28.42
C ALA A 48 21.85 2.80 -28.92
N THR A 49 22.15 2.65 -30.22
CA THR A 49 23.32 3.30 -30.84
C THR A 49 22.90 4.47 -31.73
N ILE A 50 23.66 5.57 -31.70
CA ILE A 50 23.49 6.71 -32.59
C ILE A 50 24.80 7.14 -33.26
N LEU A 51 24.73 7.55 -34.53
CA LEU A 51 25.82 8.20 -35.26
C LEU A 51 25.83 9.71 -35.02
N ILE A 52 26.99 10.24 -34.64
CA ILE A 52 27.21 11.68 -34.47
C ILE A 52 27.68 12.28 -35.79
N ASP A 53 26.76 12.85 -36.57
CA ASP A 53 27.04 13.57 -37.83
C ASP A 53 26.92 15.10 -37.68
N CYS A 54 26.29 15.57 -36.61
CA CYS A 54 26.10 16.95 -36.23
C CYS A 54 25.67 17.01 -34.76
N ASN A 55 25.32 18.21 -34.26
CA ASN A 55 24.79 18.34 -32.91
C ASN A 55 23.46 17.60 -32.77
N LYS A 56 23.41 16.61 -31.86
CA LYS A 56 22.23 15.81 -31.55
C LYS A 56 21.63 16.25 -30.22
N ASN A 57 20.31 16.41 -30.17
CA ASN A 57 19.54 16.51 -28.91
C ASN A 57 18.70 15.25 -28.75
N ILE A 58 18.87 14.53 -27.65
CA ILE A 58 18.20 13.26 -27.38
C ILE A 58 17.64 13.31 -25.97
N THR A 59 16.43 12.78 -25.80
CA THR A 59 15.75 12.68 -24.51
C THR A 59 15.38 11.22 -24.27
N ALA A 60 15.71 10.68 -23.08
CA ALA A 60 15.14 9.43 -22.59
C ALA A 60 13.83 9.74 -21.85
N ASN A 61 12.75 9.09 -22.24
CA ASN A 61 11.44 9.25 -21.61
C ASN A 61 11.19 8.07 -20.66
N PHE A 62 10.66 8.38 -19.49
CA PHE A 62 10.39 7.40 -18.44
C PHE A 62 8.98 7.60 -17.89
N SER A 63 8.33 6.51 -17.50
CA SER A 63 7.04 6.51 -16.83
C SER A 63 7.14 5.84 -15.46
N PRO A 64 6.33 6.27 -14.47
CA PRO A 64 6.25 5.58 -13.19
C PRO A 64 5.57 4.22 -13.38
N VAL A 65 6.07 3.21 -12.69
CA VAL A 65 5.36 1.94 -12.51
C VAL A 65 4.24 2.17 -11.50
N VAL A 66 3.02 1.78 -11.87
CA VAL A 66 1.83 1.92 -11.03
C VAL A 66 1.16 0.57 -10.82
N HIS A 67 0.64 0.38 -9.61
CA HIS A 67 -0.10 -0.82 -9.22
C HIS A 67 -1.39 -0.45 -8.52
N THR A 68 -2.35 -1.36 -8.59
CA THR A 68 -3.67 -1.20 -7.98
C THR A 68 -3.66 -1.70 -6.52
N LEU A 69 -4.31 -0.97 -5.62
CA LEU A 69 -4.68 -1.43 -4.28
C LEU A 69 -6.20 -1.48 -4.17
N THR A 70 -6.76 -2.67 -3.94
CA THR A 70 -8.20 -2.85 -3.71
C THR A 70 -8.49 -3.10 -2.24
N LEU A 71 -9.30 -2.23 -1.63
CA LEU A 71 -9.71 -2.28 -0.23
C LEU A 71 -11.19 -2.66 -0.10
N GLN A 72 -11.47 -3.71 0.67
CA GLN A 72 -12.81 -4.29 0.84
C GLN A 72 -13.22 -4.38 2.31
N LEU A 73 -14.52 -4.43 2.56
CA LEU A 73 -15.10 -4.61 3.90
C LEU A 73 -15.85 -5.94 3.98
N ASN A 74 -15.69 -6.63 5.11
CA ASN A 74 -16.56 -7.71 5.54
C ASN A 74 -17.07 -7.41 6.96
N GLY A 75 -18.38 -7.23 7.11
CA GLY A 75 -19.00 -6.74 8.35
C GLY A 75 -19.23 -5.24 8.36
N ASN A 76 -19.45 -4.65 9.55
CA ASN A 76 -19.81 -3.24 9.70
C ASN A 76 -18.70 -2.41 10.36
N GLY A 77 -18.14 -1.49 9.60
CA GLY A 77 -17.04 -0.62 9.98
C GLY A 77 -16.63 0.27 8.82
N SER A 78 -15.44 0.85 8.91
CA SER A 78 -14.81 1.59 7.82
C SER A 78 -13.32 1.28 7.74
N ILE A 79 -12.75 1.55 6.57
CA ILE A 79 -11.32 1.58 6.32
C ILE A 79 -10.94 3.03 5.99
N THR A 80 -9.81 3.51 6.50
CA THR A 80 -9.10 4.69 5.97
C THR A 80 -7.94 4.18 5.13
N PRO A 81 -7.76 4.60 3.86
CA PRO A 81 -8.35 5.78 3.19
C PRO A 81 -9.79 5.61 2.67
N GLY A 82 -10.32 4.40 2.65
CA GLY A 82 -11.67 4.10 2.15
C GLY A 82 -11.71 2.72 1.50
N THR A 83 -12.91 2.21 1.25
CA THR A 83 -13.07 1.05 0.35
C THR A 83 -13.06 1.49 -1.09
N GLY A 84 -12.51 0.67 -1.97
CA GLY A 84 -12.42 0.96 -3.39
C GLY A 84 -11.11 0.45 -3.97
N THR A 85 -10.86 0.82 -5.22
CA THR A 85 -9.60 0.54 -5.92
C THR A 85 -8.89 1.86 -6.16
N TYR A 86 -7.59 1.87 -5.88
CA TYR A 86 -6.72 3.04 -5.96
C TYR A 86 -5.44 2.68 -6.70
N ASP A 87 -4.89 3.61 -7.47
CA ASP A 87 -3.59 3.44 -8.12
C ASP A 87 -2.50 4.11 -7.29
N TYR A 88 -1.40 3.41 -7.07
CA TYR A 88 -0.23 3.90 -6.37
C TYR A 88 1.04 3.62 -7.18
N ALA A 89 2.01 4.52 -7.07
CA ALA A 89 3.34 4.26 -7.61
C ALA A 89 4.00 3.09 -6.87
N GLU A 90 4.78 2.29 -7.59
CA GLU A 90 5.59 1.22 -7.00
C GLU A 90 6.50 1.75 -5.88
N GLY A 91 6.64 0.98 -4.81
CA GLY A 91 7.35 1.34 -3.59
C GLY A 91 6.55 2.20 -2.60
N THR A 92 5.34 2.65 -2.95
CA THR A 92 4.50 3.43 -2.02
C THR A 92 4.13 2.58 -0.80
N VAL A 93 4.26 3.16 0.40
CA VAL A 93 3.76 2.56 1.65
C VAL A 93 2.45 3.22 2.03
N VAL A 94 1.35 2.45 2.04
CA VAL A 94 0.01 2.91 2.37
C VAL A 94 -0.35 2.50 3.79
N ASN A 95 -0.69 3.48 4.63
CA ASN A 95 -1.20 3.23 5.98
C ASN A 95 -2.70 2.95 5.93
N LEU A 96 -3.13 1.89 6.62
CA LEU A 96 -4.52 1.46 6.71
C LEU A 96 -5.00 1.49 8.15
N THR A 97 -6.22 1.97 8.36
CA THR A 97 -6.88 1.96 9.67
C THR A 97 -8.29 1.39 9.54
N ALA A 98 -8.56 0.30 10.27
CA ALA A 98 -9.88 -0.31 10.40
C ALA A 98 -10.60 0.27 11.62
N THR A 99 -11.76 0.89 11.41
CA THR A 99 -12.59 1.45 12.48
C THR A 99 -13.92 0.69 12.58
N PRO A 100 -14.15 -0.10 13.65
CA PRO A 100 -15.41 -0.80 13.84
C PRO A 100 -16.57 0.18 14.07
N ARG A 101 -17.77 -0.15 13.56
CA ARG A 101 -18.98 0.58 13.94
C ARG A 101 -19.40 0.22 15.37
N SER A 102 -20.23 1.06 16.00
CA SER A 102 -20.88 0.73 17.28
C SER A 102 -21.57 -0.64 17.22
N GLY A 103 -21.36 -1.47 18.25
CA GLY A 103 -21.83 -2.85 18.30
C GLY A 103 -20.94 -3.87 17.58
N TRP A 104 -19.88 -3.45 16.90
CA TRP A 104 -18.92 -4.31 16.20
C TRP A 104 -17.51 -4.18 16.79
N GLN A 105 -16.68 -5.19 16.53
CA GLN A 105 -15.25 -5.20 16.84
C GLN A 105 -14.45 -5.61 15.61
N PHE A 106 -13.20 -5.19 15.55
CA PHE A 106 -12.27 -5.61 14.51
C PHE A 106 -11.87 -7.07 14.76
N ASP A 107 -12.03 -7.92 13.74
CA ASP A 107 -11.72 -9.35 13.77
C ASP A 107 -10.34 -9.64 13.17
N GLY A 108 -9.91 -8.82 12.21
CA GLY A 108 -8.63 -8.96 11.53
C GLY A 108 -8.69 -8.46 10.08
N TRP A 109 -7.53 -8.30 9.47
CA TRP A 109 -7.40 -8.13 8.03
C TRP A 109 -7.17 -9.47 7.34
N THR A 110 -7.48 -9.54 6.06
CA THR A 110 -6.97 -10.57 5.14
C THR A 110 -6.37 -9.91 3.91
N GLY A 111 -5.46 -10.59 3.21
CA GLY A 111 -4.77 -10.06 2.03
C GLY A 111 -3.34 -9.62 2.35
N ASP A 112 -2.87 -8.57 1.67
CA ASP A 112 -1.44 -8.21 1.58
C ASP A 112 -0.94 -7.25 2.67
N VAL A 113 -1.61 -7.20 3.82
CA VAL A 113 -1.21 -6.30 4.93
C VAL A 113 0.01 -6.81 5.69
N ALA A 114 0.82 -5.89 6.22
CA ALA A 114 2.02 -6.21 7.00
C ALA A 114 1.69 -6.90 8.34
N ASP A 115 0.64 -6.46 9.02
CA ASP A 115 0.11 -7.08 10.24
C ASP A 115 -1.41 -7.25 10.11
N ALA A 116 -1.86 -8.50 10.04
CA ALA A 116 -3.27 -8.83 9.89
C ALA A 116 -4.08 -8.72 11.20
N SER A 117 -3.40 -8.70 12.35
CA SER A 117 -4.05 -8.67 13.67
C SER A 117 -4.20 -7.26 14.23
N SER A 118 -3.45 -6.29 13.71
CA SER A 118 -3.53 -4.89 14.11
C SER A 118 -4.59 -4.13 13.30
N ALA A 119 -5.43 -3.34 13.99
CA ALA A 119 -6.38 -2.45 13.34
C ALA A 119 -5.69 -1.31 12.56
N GLU A 120 -4.46 -0.98 12.91
CA GLU A 120 -3.58 -0.07 12.18
C GLU A 120 -2.42 -0.86 11.58
N THR A 121 -2.35 -0.87 10.24
CA THR A 121 -1.38 -1.69 9.50
C THR A 121 -0.93 -0.97 8.24
N THR A 122 -0.01 -1.56 7.49
CA THR A 122 0.53 -0.97 6.26
C THR A 122 0.53 -1.97 5.12
N ILE A 123 0.53 -1.46 3.89
CA ILE A 123 0.82 -2.24 2.67
C ILE A 123 1.95 -1.52 1.93
N THR A 124 2.97 -2.27 1.51
CA THR A 124 3.96 -1.77 0.54
C THR A 124 3.54 -2.22 -0.86
N ILE A 125 3.45 -1.27 -1.78
CA ILE A 125 2.98 -1.49 -3.14
C ILE A 125 4.16 -1.91 -4.04
N ASP A 126 4.34 -3.22 -4.26
CA ASP A 126 5.34 -3.79 -5.17
C ASP A 126 4.70 -4.68 -6.28
N SER A 127 3.38 -4.77 -6.27
CA SER A 127 2.52 -5.44 -7.24
C SER A 127 1.09 -4.94 -7.03
N ASP A 128 0.13 -5.43 -7.83
CA ASP A 128 -1.27 -5.28 -7.46
C ASP A 128 -1.54 -5.93 -6.09
N LYS A 129 -2.28 -5.22 -5.23
CA LYS A 129 -2.55 -5.59 -3.83
C LYS A 129 -4.04 -5.59 -3.52
N THR A 130 -4.41 -6.43 -2.55
CA THR A 130 -5.76 -6.50 -2.01
C THR A 130 -5.74 -6.59 -0.49
N ALA A 131 -6.70 -5.93 0.16
CA ALA A 131 -6.92 -6.12 1.59
C ALA A 131 -8.39 -6.00 1.97
N THR A 132 -8.82 -6.85 2.90
CA THR A 132 -10.18 -6.87 3.41
C THR A 132 -10.16 -6.71 4.92
N ALA A 133 -10.78 -5.65 5.46
CA ALA A 133 -11.00 -5.55 6.90
C ALA A 133 -12.24 -6.36 7.29
N ARG A 134 -12.08 -7.22 8.29
CA ARG A 134 -13.16 -8.01 8.86
C ARG A 134 -13.60 -7.45 10.19
N PHE A 135 -14.90 -7.38 10.37
CA PHE A 135 -15.54 -6.98 11.62
C PHE A 135 -16.57 -8.03 12.01
N THR A 136 -16.73 -8.23 13.32
CA THR A 136 -17.78 -9.10 13.88
C THR A 136 -18.59 -8.34 14.92
N GLU A 137 -19.83 -8.73 15.15
CA GLU A 137 -20.63 -8.16 16.24
C GLU A 137 -19.99 -8.45 17.60
N LYS A 138 -20.03 -7.48 18.50
CA LYS A 138 -19.62 -7.68 19.90
C LYS A 138 -20.65 -8.59 20.59
N PRO A 139 -20.22 -9.57 21.39
CA PRO A 139 -21.14 -10.35 22.18
C PRO A 139 -21.87 -9.46 23.19
N ASN A 140 -23.17 -9.68 23.36
CA ASN A 140 -23.93 -9.04 24.43
C ASN A 140 -23.40 -9.50 25.78
N GLN A 141 -22.97 -8.57 26.63
CA GLN A 141 -22.51 -8.86 27.97
C GLN A 141 -23.47 -8.30 29.02
N ILE A 142 -23.78 -9.10 30.04
CA ILE A 142 -24.47 -8.64 31.24
C ILE A 142 -23.39 -8.40 32.30
N SER A 143 -23.20 -7.14 32.69
CA SER A 143 -22.30 -6.75 33.79
C SER A 143 -23.10 -6.52 35.07
N TRP A 144 -22.72 -7.19 36.15
CA TRP A 144 -23.30 -6.99 37.46
C TRP A 144 -22.32 -6.18 38.31
N PRO A 145 -22.62 -4.90 38.61
CA PRO A 145 -21.81 -4.19 39.60
C PRO A 145 -22.02 -4.88 40.96
N LEU A 146 -20.95 -5.41 41.55
CA LEU A 146 -20.98 -5.82 42.95
C LEU A 146 -21.17 -4.56 43.79
N VAL A 147 -22.41 -4.26 44.18
CA VAL A 147 -22.68 -3.25 45.19
C VAL A 147 -22.28 -3.86 46.53
N GLY A 148 -21.04 -3.60 46.93
CA GLY A 148 -20.52 -3.92 48.25
C GLY A 148 -21.17 -3.02 49.31
N GLY A 149 -22.42 -3.30 49.66
CA GLY A 149 -23.05 -2.76 50.87
C GLY A 149 -22.67 -3.65 52.05
N VAL A 150 -21.68 -3.24 52.83
CA VAL A 150 -21.43 -3.85 54.15
C VAL A 150 -22.55 -3.39 55.07
N ILE A 151 -23.61 -4.19 55.22
CA ILE A 151 -24.56 -4.02 56.32
C ILE A 151 -24.12 -4.98 57.42
N GLY A 152 -23.94 -4.45 58.62
CA GLY A 152 -23.20 -5.06 59.73
C GLY A 152 -23.31 -6.58 59.86
N GLY A 153 -22.17 -7.26 59.81
CA GLY A 153 -21.97 -8.53 60.48
C GLY A 153 -22.72 -9.75 59.93
N LEU A 154 -22.85 -9.93 58.61
CA LEU A 154 -23.07 -11.27 58.04
C LEU A 154 -22.65 -11.34 56.56
N LEU A 155 -21.69 -12.21 56.26
CA LEU A 155 -21.21 -12.46 54.91
C LEU A 155 -22.18 -13.42 54.20
N ILE A 156 -23.27 -12.89 53.63
CA ILE A 156 -24.14 -13.68 52.74
C ILE A 156 -23.47 -13.66 51.37
N VAL A 157 -22.78 -14.75 51.00
CA VAL A 157 -22.52 -15.04 49.60
C VAL A 157 -23.87 -15.41 49.00
N ALA A 158 -24.65 -14.42 48.59
CA ALA A 158 -25.91 -14.66 47.91
C ALA A 158 -25.56 -15.28 46.55
N THR A 159 -25.76 -16.59 46.42
CA THR A 159 -25.65 -17.28 45.15
C THR A 159 -26.66 -16.66 44.18
N LEU A 160 -26.18 -15.81 43.27
CA LEU A 160 -27.01 -15.22 42.22
C LEU A 160 -27.45 -16.34 41.27
N VAL A 161 -28.71 -16.76 41.36
CA VAL A 161 -29.30 -17.68 40.36
C VAL A 161 -29.79 -16.84 39.19
N VAL A 162 -28.99 -16.77 38.12
CA VAL A 162 -29.40 -16.13 36.86
C VAL A 162 -30.41 -17.05 36.16
N VAL A 163 -31.70 -16.72 36.22
CA VAL A 163 -32.73 -17.42 35.44
C VAL A 163 -32.87 -16.71 34.09
N VAL A 164 -32.17 -17.21 33.06
CA VAL A 164 -32.36 -16.74 31.68
C VAL A 164 -33.69 -17.27 31.16
N ARG A 165 -34.72 -16.41 31.04
CA ARG A 165 -35.97 -16.76 30.36
C ARG A 165 -35.96 -16.19 28.95
N TYR A 166 -35.79 -17.07 27.96
CA TYR A 166 -36.04 -16.71 26.56
C TYR A 166 -37.55 -16.72 26.30
N ARG A 167 -38.14 -15.58 25.94
CA ARG A 167 -39.42 -15.58 25.20
C ARG A 167 -39.07 -15.75 23.72
N ARG A 168 -39.51 -16.84 23.10
CA ARG A 168 -39.65 -16.88 21.64
C ARG A 168 -40.81 -15.95 21.27
N GLN A 169 -40.56 -14.96 20.42
CA GLN A 169 -41.62 -14.41 19.57
C GLN A 169 -41.81 -15.33 18.38
#